data_AF-A0A957CMF2-F1
#
_entry.id   AF-A0A957CMF2-F1
#
_cell.length_a   1.000
_cell.length_b   1.000
_cell.length_c   1.000
_cell.angle_alpha   90.00
_cell.angle_beta   90.00
_cell.angle_gamma   90.00
#
_symmetry.space_group_name_H-M   'P 1'
#
loop_
_entity.id
_entity.type
_entity.pdbx_description
1 polymer ?
#
loop_
_entity_poly.entity_id
_entity_poly.type
_entity_poly.pdbx_seq_one_letter_code
_entity_poly.pdbx_strand_id
1 'polypeptide(L)'
;MPEEKTMREEAVEAAVAHVNSVWEAAEKAAEIYQPDELEKHANIIMKAWEVRLQKQTDEYIKRVVAYKKQEKVTTEIAEPWSLPPLAPPYPWWNVLLAGPFQPGVTTVPHVPPGPYLPHKIIAAGEPAFMVGAVWRNPFGIDWNGTNPPASVVMSAFNMTIWLESVNMTSVVNGPDFGPINFAPLGAGFLNLFFAPITFPAPPSGKPHLYEVNLIADVSGPVPGLPFAGYSTWVFNPDTEPAIFPPMLMPGVGPHMQYDIPARFLVYTP
;
A
#
# COMPACT_ATOMS: atom_id res chain seq x y z
N MET A 1 15.83 28.67 -16.27
CA MET A 1 14.88 27.84 -15.49
C MET A 1 14.89 26.32 -15.78
N PRO A 2 15.98 25.70 -16.26
CA PRO A 2 16.19 24.24 -16.10
C PRO A 2 16.77 23.88 -14.72
N GLU A 3 17.65 24.73 -14.18
CA GLU A 3 18.45 24.45 -12.97
C GLU A 3 17.63 24.27 -11.69
N GLU A 4 16.50 24.97 -11.55
CA GLU A 4 15.64 24.84 -10.38
C GLU A 4 14.86 23.52 -10.35
N LYS A 5 14.64 22.91 -11.53
CA LYS A 5 14.01 21.60 -11.66
C LYS A 5 15.00 20.49 -11.32
N THR A 6 16.24 20.61 -11.79
CA THR A 6 17.32 19.66 -11.52
C THR A 6 17.70 19.62 -10.03
N MET A 7 17.85 20.78 -9.39
CA MET A 7 18.16 20.83 -7.95
C MET A 7 17.05 20.24 -7.07
N ARG A 8 15.79 20.30 -7.51
CA ARG A 8 14.65 19.75 -6.77
C ARG A 8 14.46 18.25 -6.98
N GLU A 9 14.79 17.73 -8.17
CA GLU A 9 14.84 16.28 -8.42
C GLU A 9 15.98 15.61 -7.63
N GLU A 10 17.15 16.25 -7.56
CA GLU A 10 18.26 15.83 -6.70
C GLU A 10 17.87 15.86 -5.21
N ALA A 11 17.07 16.85 -4.78
CA ALA A 11 16.55 16.90 -3.41
C ALA A 11 15.62 15.73 -3.07
N VAL A 12 14.83 15.22 -4.04
CA VAL A 12 14.01 14.02 -3.86
C VAL A 12 14.87 12.77 -3.74
N GLU A 13 15.85 12.61 -4.63
CA GLU A 13 16.75 11.46 -4.56
C GLU A 13 17.56 11.48 -3.25
N ALA A 14 18.06 12.64 -2.83
CA ALA A 14 18.77 12.81 -1.56
C ALA A 14 17.85 12.59 -0.34
N ALA A 15 16.60 13.07 -0.38
CA ALA A 15 15.63 12.85 0.68
C ALA A 15 15.33 11.36 0.85
N VAL A 16 15.14 10.64 -0.26
CA VAL A 16 14.81 9.21 -0.30
C VAL A 16 16.00 8.32 0.07
N ALA A 17 17.23 8.70 -0.29
CA ALA A 17 18.44 7.91 -0.03
C ALA A 17 18.71 7.63 1.46
N HIS A 18 18.09 8.41 2.35
CA HIS A 18 18.25 8.32 3.81
C HIS A 18 16.93 8.17 4.57
N VAL A 19 15.88 7.66 3.93
CA VAL A 19 14.61 7.31 4.61
C VAL A 19 14.65 5.84 5.01
N ASN A 20 14.53 5.56 6.31
CA ASN A 20 14.52 4.19 6.84
C ASN A 20 13.09 3.64 6.99
N SER A 21 12.07 4.50 6.92
CA SER A 21 10.67 4.12 7.08
C SER A 21 9.70 4.95 6.25
N VAL A 22 8.53 4.40 5.94
CA VAL A 22 7.44 5.12 5.26
C VAL A 22 6.99 6.35 6.06
N TRP A 23 7.06 6.27 7.38
CA TRP A 23 6.78 7.39 8.29
C TRP A 23 7.75 8.55 8.07
N GLU A 24 9.05 8.30 8.15
CA GLU A 24 10.09 9.31 7.90
C GLU A 24 9.95 9.90 6.48
N ALA A 25 9.50 9.09 5.52
CA ALA A 25 9.21 9.54 4.16
C ALA A 25 8.09 10.60 4.16
N ALA A 26 7.01 10.36 4.90
CA ALA A 26 5.88 11.26 5.01
C ALA A 26 6.25 12.57 5.72
N GLU A 27 7.06 12.50 6.79
CA GLU A 27 7.57 13.68 7.48
C GLU A 27 8.44 14.54 6.55
N LYS A 28 9.43 13.94 5.90
CA LYS A 28 10.30 14.66 4.95
C LYS A 28 9.52 15.25 3.78
N ALA A 29 8.53 14.52 3.25
CA ALA A 29 7.68 15.03 2.19
C ALA A 29 6.94 16.31 2.61
N ALA A 30 6.45 16.35 3.84
CA ALA A 30 5.76 17.50 4.40
C ALA A 30 6.65 18.70 4.73
N GLU A 31 7.96 18.49 4.93
CA GLU A 31 8.94 19.57 5.06
C GLU A 31 9.31 20.18 3.70
N ILE A 32 9.35 19.35 2.65
CA ILE A 32 9.86 19.75 1.33
C ILE A 32 8.76 20.38 0.46
N TYR A 33 7.52 19.88 0.57
CA TYR A 33 6.46 20.18 -0.38
C TYR A 33 5.27 20.88 0.24
N GLN A 34 4.67 21.76 -0.56
CA GLN A 34 3.43 22.43 -0.19
C GLN A 34 2.26 21.44 -0.18
N PRO A 35 1.17 21.71 0.57
CA PRO A 35 0.04 20.80 0.67
C PRO A 35 -0.68 20.50 -0.66
N ASP A 36 -0.64 21.43 -1.62
CA ASP A 36 -1.23 21.27 -2.96
C ASP A 36 -0.39 20.40 -3.90
N GLU A 37 0.85 20.08 -3.53
CA GLU A 37 1.77 19.25 -4.32
C GLU A 37 1.61 17.74 -4.06
N LEU A 38 0.37 17.25 -3.97
CA LEU A 38 -0.01 15.90 -3.52
C LEU A 38 0.79 14.76 -4.17
N GLU A 39 0.97 14.80 -5.49
CA GLU A 39 1.72 13.79 -6.24
C GLU A 39 3.19 13.72 -5.80
N LYS A 40 3.79 14.85 -5.44
CA LYS A 40 5.19 14.90 -4.99
C LYS A 40 5.35 14.27 -3.61
N HIS A 41 4.41 14.52 -2.70
CA HIS A 41 4.34 13.81 -1.42
C HIS A 41 4.20 12.31 -1.63
N ALA A 42 3.25 11.91 -2.47
CA ALA A 42 3.00 10.51 -2.79
C ALA A 42 4.24 9.82 -3.38
N ASN A 43 4.99 10.49 -4.26
CA ASN A 43 6.20 9.94 -4.87
C ASN A 43 7.31 9.62 -3.84
N ILE A 44 7.50 10.45 -2.81
CA ILE A 44 8.47 10.15 -1.74
C ILE A 44 8.02 8.92 -0.94
N ILE A 45 6.76 8.88 -0.54
CA ILE A 45 6.18 7.77 0.23
C ILE A 45 6.21 6.46 -0.58
N MET A 46 5.84 6.52 -1.87
CA MET A 46 5.89 5.38 -2.79
C MET A 46 7.30 4.82 -2.91
N LYS A 47 8.32 5.66 -3.13
CA LYS A 47 9.72 5.19 -3.22
C LYS A 47 10.16 4.48 -1.94
N ALA A 48 9.86 5.04 -0.77
CA ALA A 48 10.19 4.41 0.51
C ALA A 48 9.48 3.06 0.70
N TRP A 49 8.22 2.97 0.30
CA TRP A 49 7.45 1.74 0.39
C TRP A 49 7.92 0.69 -0.62
N GLU A 50 8.26 1.10 -1.85
CA GLU A 50 8.82 0.24 -2.89
C GLU A 50 10.10 -0.44 -2.40
N VAL A 51 11.04 0.29 -1.81
CA VAL A 51 12.28 -0.26 -1.23
C VAL A 51 11.95 -1.33 -0.18
N ARG A 52 10.97 -1.06 0.70
CA ARG A 52 10.53 -2.02 1.72
C ARG A 52 9.91 -3.27 1.10
N LEU A 53 8.99 -3.12 0.15
CA LEU A 53 8.32 -4.23 -0.52
C LEU A 53 9.28 -5.05 -1.37
N GLN A 54 10.27 -4.42 -2.00
CA GLN A 54 11.32 -5.11 -2.75
C GLN A 54 12.17 -5.96 -1.80
N LYS A 55 12.60 -5.41 -0.66
CA LYS A 55 13.34 -6.17 0.35
C LYS A 55 12.53 -7.37 0.85
N GLN A 56 11.25 -7.19 1.15
CA GLN A 56 10.36 -8.28 1.56
C GLN A 56 10.19 -9.34 0.46
N THR A 57 10.10 -8.91 -0.80
CA THR A 57 10.04 -9.81 -1.97
C THR A 57 11.33 -10.62 -2.10
N ASP A 58 12.50 -9.98 -1.94
CA ASP A 58 13.80 -10.66 -2.00
C ASP A 58 13.97 -11.67 -0.85
N GLU A 59 13.54 -11.31 0.36
CA GLU A 59 13.55 -12.21 1.51
C GLU A 59 12.60 -13.39 1.30
N TYR A 60 11.42 -13.16 0.75
CA TYR A 60 10.48 -14.21 0.35
C TYR A 60 11.12 -15.16 -0.67
N ILE A 61 11.76 -14.61 -1.72
CA ILE A 61 12.44 -15.40 -2.74
C ILE A 61 13.52 -16.28 -2.11
N LYS A 62 14.37 -15.71 -1.23
CA LYS A 62 15.42 -16.45 -0.51
C LYS A 62 14.86 -17.58 0.33
N ARG A 63 13.78 -17.33 1.09
CA ARG A 63 13.11 -18.33 1.94
C ARG A 63 12.57 -19.49 1.11
N VAL A 64 11.86 -19.20 0.02
CA VAL A 64 11.30 -20.22 -0.87
C VAL A 64 12.39 -21.05 -1.56
N VAL A 65 13.47 -20.42 -2.04
CA VAL A 65 14.60 -21.14 -2.65
C VAL A 65 15.30 -22.04 -1.63
N ALA A 66 15.52 -21.56 -0.40
CA ALA A 66 16.09 -22.36 0.67
C ALA A 66 15.19 -23.55 1.02
N TYR A 67 13.87 -23.34 1.10
CA TYR A 67 12.89 -24.38 1.34
C TYR A 67 12.88 -25.43 0.22
N LYS A 68 12.84 -25.05 -1.06
CA LYS A 68 12.93 -25.99 -2.20
C LYS A 68 14.23 -26.80 -2.20
N LYS A 69 15.34 -26.22 -1.72
CA LYS A 69 16.60 -26.94 -1.55
C LYS A 69 16.53 -27.98 -0.42
N GLN A 70 15.76 -27.70 0.63
CA GLN A 70 15.51 -28.62 1.75
C GLN A 70 14.48 -29.70 1.41
N GLU A 71 13.40 -29.40 0.68
CA GLU A 71 12.40 -30.40 0.24
C GLU A 71 12.98 -31.43 -0.73
N LYS A 72 14.02 -31.08 -1.51
CA LYS A 72 14.81 -32.08 -2.26
C LYS A 72 15.50 -33.12 -1.36
N VAL A 73 15.47 -32.96 -0.03
CA VAL A 73 15.97 -33.92 0.97
C VAL A 73 14.84 -34.80 1.55
N THR A 74 13.56 -34.44 1.38
CA THR A 74 12.42 -35.23 1.88
C THR A 74 11.25 -35.18 0.90
N THR A 75 11.28 -36.03 -0.11
CA THR A 75 10.14 -36.31 -0.98
C THR A 75 9.17 -37.26 -0.30
N GLU A 76 8.10 -36.73 0.30
CA GLU A 76 6.81 -37.42 0.39
C GLU A 76 5.72 -36.46 -0.07
N ILE A 77 5.12 -36.78 -1.21
CA ILE A 77 4.11 -36.01 -1.92
C ILE A 77 2.75 -36.47 -1.40
N ALA A 78 2.02 -35.58 -0.74
CA ALA A 78 0.58 -35.72 -0.51
C ALA A 78 -0.08 -34.37 -0.79
N GLU A 79 -0.97 -34.38 -1.79
CA GLU A 79 -1.97 -33.41 -2.27
C GLU A 79 -1.70 -31.88 -2.20
N PRO A 80 -2.20 -31.08 -3.17
CA PRO A 80 -2.07 -29.62 -3.19
C PRO A 80 -2.62 -28.91 -1.93
N TRP A 81 -3.38 -29.63 -1.10
CA TRP A 81 -4.09 -29.13 0.08
C TRP A 81 -3.57 -29.70 1.41
N SER A 82 -2.59 -30.61 1.41
CA SER A 82 -2.18 -31.36 2.61
C SER A 82 -0.75 -31.14 3.09
N LEU A 83 -0.10 -30.04 2.70
CA LEU A 83 1.19 -29.64 3.25
C LEU A 83 1.03 -28.59 4.39
N PRO A 84 1.94 -28.58 5.39
CA PRO A 84 1.84 -27.78 6.62
C PRO A 84 1.64 -26.27 6.35
N PRO A 85 1.24 -25.44 7.34
CA PRO A 85 0.64 -24.10 7.15
C PRO A 85 1.58 -23.00 6.60
N LEU A 86 2.67 -23.37 5.93
CA LEU A 86 3.75 -22.48 5.47
C LEU A 86 3.93 -22.44 3.94
N ALA A 87 3.08 -23.10 3.15
CA ALA A 87 3.05 -22.94 1.69
C ALA A 87 1.72 -22.28 1.28
N PRO A 88 1.69 -20.99 0.91
CA PRO A 88 0.45 -20.38 0.45
C PRO A 88 0.01 -21.00 -0.89
N PRO A 89 -1.29 -21.27 -1.09
CA PRO A 89 -1.82 -21.66 -2.39
C PRO A 89 -1.37 -20.61 -3.41
N TYR A 90 -0.70 -21.02 -4.48
CA TYR A 90 0.01 -20.15 -5.43
C TYR A 90 -0.82 -18.90 -5.81
N PRO A 91 -0.59 -17.72 -5.20
CA PRO A 91 -1.31 -16.52 -5.60
C PRO A 91 -0.54 -15.93 -6.79
N TRP A 92 -1.21 -15.74 -7.92
CA TRP A 92 -0.60 -15.14 -9.11
C TRP A 92 -0.14 -13.70 -8.83
N TRP A 93 -0.96 -12.95 -8.12
CA TRP A 93 -0.75 -11.56 -7.77
C TRP A 93 -1.54 -11.22 -6.50
N ASN A 94 -1.21 -10.09 -5.89
CA ASN A 94 -1.95 -9.52 -4.77
C ASN A 94 -1.92 -7.99 -4.86
N VAL A 95 -2.86 -7.32 -4.19
CA VAL A 95 -2.87 -5.87 -4.04
C VAL A 95 -2.77 -5.49 -2.58
N LEU A 96 -1.99 -4.45 -2.33
CA LEU A 96 -1.74 -3.90 -1.01
C LEU A 96 -2.14 -2.43 -1.02
N LEU A 97 -2.62 -1.94 0.12
CA LEU A 97 -3.03 -0.56 0.31
C LEU A 97 -2.27 0.04 1.51
N ALA A 98 -1.93 1.32 1.43
CA ALA A 98 -1.37 2.10 2.52
C ALA A 98 -2.02 3.49 2.53
N GLY A 99 -2.20 4.03 3.73
CA GLY A 99 -2.80 5.35 3.94
C GLY A 99 -4.15 5.28 4.67
N PRO A 100 -4.89 6.39 4.72
CA PRO A 100 -4.67 7.64 3.97
C PRO A 100 -3.39 8.37 4.38
N PHE A 101 -2.98 9.35 3.58
CA PHE A 101 -1.92 10.31 3.88
C PHE A 101 -2.44 11.70 3.51
N GLN A 102 -2.26 12.68 4.39
CA GLN A 102 -2.69 14.05 4.14
C GLN A 102 -1.51 15.02 4.30
N PRO A 103 -1.14 15.76 3.24
CA PRO A 103 -0.11 16.78 3.32
C PRO A 103 -0.39 17.85 4.38
N GLY A 104 0.66 18.36 5.03
CA GLY A 104 0.57 19.50 5.94
C GLY A 104 0.07 19.19 7.37
N VAL A 105 -0.46 18.00 7.63
CA VAL A 105 -0.88 17.58 8.98
C VAL A 105 0.33 17.36 9.92
N THR A 106 1.52 17.11 9.37
CA THR A 106 2.77 16.93 10.12
C THR A 106 3.59 18.22 10.30
N THR A 107 3.26 19.33 9.63
CA THR A 107 4.19 20.49 9.51
C THR A 107 3.57 21.89 9.68
N VAL A 108 2.38 22.07 10.25
CA VAL A 108 1.98 23.43 10.66
C VAL A 108 2.88 23.87 11.83
N PRO A 109 3.72 24.91 11.70
CA PRO A 109 4.75 25.25 12.70
C PRO A 109 4.22 25.66 14.08
N HIS A 110 2.90 25.77 14.25
CA HIS A 110 2.19 26.19 15.46
C HIS A 110 1.05 25.25 15.86
N VAL A 111 0.88 24.12 15.16
CA VAL A 111 0.01 23.03 15.62
C VAL A 111 0.95 22.03 16.29
N PRO A 112 0.85 21.78 17.61
CA PRO A 112 1.57 20.66 18.22
C PRO A 112 1.33 19.42 17.37
N PRO A 113 2.31 18.51 17.15
CA PRO A 113 2.04 17.26 16.44
C PRO A 113 0.78 16.66 17.05
N GLY A 114 -0.32 16.77 16.31
CA GLY A 114 -1.61 16.37 16.84
C GLY A 114 -1.58 14.86 17.03
N PRO A 115 -2.61 14.26 17.64
CA PRO A 115 -2.78 12.81 17.63
C PRO A 115 -3.00 12.24 16.20
N TYR A 116 -2.84 13.06 15.17
CA TYR A 116 -2.99 12.74 13.75
C TYR A 116 -1.82 11.88 13.32
N LEU A 117 -1.91 10.61 13.65
CA LEU A 117 -1.11 9.62 12.99
C LEU A 117 -1.58 9.55 11.50
N PRO A 118 -0.65 9.53 10.53
CA PRO A 118 -0.86 9.78 9.12
C PRO A 118 -1.99 8.94 8.53
N HIS A 119 -2.21 7.70 8.99
CA HIS A 119 -3.24 6.82 8.44
C HIS A 119 -4.54 6.69 9.26
N LYS A 120 -4.71 7.45 10.36
CA LYS A 120 -5.90 7.30 11.22
C LYS A 120 -6.90 8.43 11.09
N ILE A 121 -6.46 9.62 10.75
CA ILE A 121 -7.30 10.81 10.79
C ILE A 121 -6.93 11.75 9.65
N ILE A 122 -7.93 12.24 8.91
CA ILE A 122 -7.77 13.26 7.88
C ILE A 122 -8.81 14.38 8.04
N ALA A 123 -8.44 15.60 7.69
CA ALA A 123 -9.34 16.74 7.66
C ALA A 123 -10.27 16.65 6.44
N ALA A 124 -11.54 16.95 6.65
CA ALA A 124 -12.54 16.91 5.60
C ALA A 124 -12.40 18.10 4.65
N GLY A 125 -12.71 17.88 3.37
CA GLY A 125 -12.62 18.90 2.32
C GLY A 125 -11.19 19.23 1.86
N GLU A 126 -10.18 18.66 2.50
CA GLU A 126 -8.78 18.81 2.13
C GLU A 126 -8.28 17.60 1.32
N PRO A 127 -7.34 17.82 0.37
CA PRO A 127 -6.80 16.74 -0.44
C PRO A 127 -5.94 15.79 0.42
N ALA A 128 -6.22 14.50 0.31
CA ALA A 128 -5.41 13.42 0.85
C ALA A 128 -5.15 12.40 -0.27
N PHE A 129 -4.37 11.36 0.03
CA PHE A 129 -4.10 10.29 -0.93
C PHE A 129 -3.93 8.94 -0.24
N MET A 130 -4.19 7.88 -0.98
CA MET A 130 -3.78 6.52 -0.64
C MET A 130 -2.64 6.10 -1.55
N VAL A 131 -1.82 5.16 -1.10
CA VAL A 131 -0.81 4.51 -1.93
C VAL A 131 -1.19 3.04 -2.07
N GLY A 132 -1.26 2.54 -3.29
CA GLY A 132 -1.47 1.13 -3.56
C GLY A 132 -0.23 0.48 -4.17
N ALA A 133 -0.12 -0.83 -4.00
CA ALA A 133 0.93 -1.64 -4.60
C ALA A 133 0.35 -2.93 -5.16
N VAL A 134 0.68 -3.26 -6.41
CA VAL A 134 0.40 -4.55 -7.02
C VAL A 134 1.66 -5.39 -6.93
N TRP A 135 1.58 -6.51 -6.21
CA TRP A 135 2.64 -7.50 -6.15
C TRP A 135 2.31 -8.69 -7.05
N ARG A 136 3.27 -9.12 -7.87
CA ARG A 136 3.16 -10.25 -8.78
C ARG A 136 4.17 -11.32 -8.40
N ASN A 137 3.73 -12.57 -8.39
CA ASN A 137 4.53 -13.67 -7.89
C ASN A 137 5.82 -13.85 -8.72
N PRO A 138 7.01 -13.86 -8.09
CA PRO A 138 8.27 -14.00 -8.78
C PRO A 138 8.60 -15.43 -9.23
N PHE A 139 7.84 -16.43 -8.79
CA PHE A 139 8.04 -17.82 -9.14
C PHE A 139 7.16 -18.27 -10.31
N GLY A 140 7.66 -19.23 -11.08
CA GLY A 140 6.93 -19.85 -12.20
C GLY A 140 5.56 -20.39 -11.79
N ILE A 141 4.59 -20.25 -12.67
CA ILE A 141 3.21 -20.73 -12.46
C ILE A 141 3.20 -22.22 -12.13
N ASP A 142 2.38 -22.59 -11.14
CA ASP A 142 2.28 -23.95 -10.59
C ASP A 142 3.59 -24.46 -10.00
N TRP A 143 4.47 -23.55 -9.56
CA TRP A 143 5.80 -23.84 -9.03
C TRP A 143 6.74 -24.57 -9.99
N ASN A 144 6.37 -24.67 -11.27
CA ASN A 144 7.16 -25.29 -12.32
C ASN A 144 8.20 -24.30 -12.86
N GLY A 145 9.48 -24.67 -12.78
CA GLY A 145 10.60 -23.83 -13.21
C GLY A 145 10.65 -23.57 -14.72
N THR A 146 9.90 -24.32 -15.53
CA THR A 146 9.76 -24.07 -16.98
C THR A 146 8.66 -23.07 -17.30
N ASN A 147 7.70 -22.88 -16.39
CA ASN A 147 6.62 -21.93 -16.58
C ASN A 147 7.12 -20.51 -16.25
N PRO A 148 6.71 -19.50 -17.03
CA PRO A 148 7.05 -18.12 -16.71
C PRO A 148 6.42 -17.70 -15.37
N PRO A 149 7.04 -16.74 -14.64
CA PRO A 149 6.44 -16.14 -13.46
C PRO A 149 5.25 -15.25 -13.83
N ALA A 150 4.39 -14.96 -12.86
CA ALA A 150 3.21 -14.12 -13.07
C ALA A 150 3.57 -12.71 -13.57
N SER A 151 4.72 -12.15 -13.15
CA SER A 151 5.21 -10.86 -13.65
C SER A 151 5.43 -10.85 -15.16
N VAL A 152 5.90 -11.95 -15.74
CA VAL A 152 6.16 -12.09 -17.17
C VAL A 152 4.84 -12.26 -17.91
N VAL A 153 3.96 -13.14 -17.44
CA VAL A 153 2.67 -13.41 -18.08
C VAL A 153 1.76 -12.17 -18.07
N MET A 154 1.69 -11.48 -16.94
CA MET A 154 0.85 -10.30 -16.77
C MET A 154 1.49 -9.01 -17.31
N SER A 155 2.71 -9.06 -17.85
CA SER A 155 3.45 -7.86 -18.26
C SER A 155 2.73 -7.03 -19.33
N ALA A 156 1.98 -7.69 -20.22
CA ALA A 156 1.21 -7.06 -21.30
C ALA A 156 -0.24 -6.74 -20.89
N PHE A 157 -0.65 -7.07 -19.66
CA PHE A 157 -2.00 -6.79 -19.19
C PHE A 157 -2.11 -5.36 -18.69
N ASN A 158 -3.33 -4.85 -18.80
CA ASN A 158 -3.74 -3.59 -18.21
C ASN A 158 -4.47 -3.90 -16.90
N MET A 159 -4.45 -2.95 -15.97
CA MET A 159 -5.18 -3.06 -14.72
C MET A 159 -5.92 -1.75 -14.49
N THR A 160 -7.17 -1.84 -14.04
CA THR A 160 -7.94 -0.71 -13.58
C THR A 160 -8.21 -0.90 -12.10
N ILE A 161 -8.07 0.18 -11.33
CA ILE A 161 -8.21 0.17 -9.88
C ILE A 161 -9.23 1.20 -9.43
N TRP A 162 -10.00 0.83 -8.42
CA TRP A 162 -10.94 1.69 -7.71
C TRP A 162 -10.68 1.61 -6.22
N LEU A 163 -10.99 2.69 -5.52
CA LEU A 163 -11.15 2.69 -4.08
C LEU A 163 -12.65 2.80 -3.78
N GLU A 164 -13.22 1.74 -3.23
CA GLU A 164 -14.59 1.76 -2.74
C GLU A 164 -14.56 2.09 -1.25
N SER A 165 -15.42 3.01 -0.83
CA SER A 165 -15.51 3.39 0.57
C SER A 165 -16.89 3.22 1.16
N VAL A 166 -16.95 3.02 2.46
CA VAL A 166 -18.20 2.99 3.22
C VAL A 166 -18.06 3.92 4.42
N ASN A 167 -19.01 4.83 4.57
CA ASN A 167 -19.17 5.59 5.80
C ASN A 167 -19.75 4.66 6.88
N MET A 168 -18.91 4.21 7.79
CA MET A 168 -19.27 3.29 8.88
C MET A 168 -20.10 3.96 9.98
N THR A 169 -20.06 5.29 10.09
CA THR A 169 -20.88 6.03 11.06
C THR A 169 -22.36 6.02 10.70
N SER A 170 -22.69 6.01 9.41
CA SER A 170 -24.07 6.03 8.91
C SER A 170 -24.46 4.83 8.05
N VAL A 171 -23.50 3.93 7.78
CA VAL A 171 -23.63 2.76 6.90
C VAL A 171 -24.10 3.17 5.49
N VAL A 172 -23.42 4.17 4.92
CA VAL A 172 -23.72 4.72 3.60
C VAL A 172 -22.53 4.46 2.68
N ASN A 173 -22.82 4.05 1.43
CA ASN A 173 -21.79 3.85 0.42
C ASN A 173 -21.12 5.16 0.00
N GLY A 174 -19.82 5.08 -0.28
CA GLY A 174 -19.01 6.15 -0.83
C GLY A 174 -18.55 7.21 0.17
N PRO A 175 -17.77 8.20 -0.31
CA PRO A 175 -17.41 8.41 -1.72
C PRO A 175 -16.43 7.37 -2.28
N ASP A 176 -16.62 6.96 -3.55
CA ASP A 176 -15.71 6.05 -4.25
C ASP A 176 -14.73 6.85 -5.12
N PHE A 177 -13.51 6.34 -5.34
CA PHE A 177 -12.45 7.02 -6.07
C PHE A 177 -11.88 6.14 -7.20
N GLY A 178 -11.48 6.79 -8.30
CA GLY A 178 -10.99 6.13 -9.52
C GLY A 178 -11.90 6.40 -10.73
N PRO A 179 -11.69 5.69 -11.85
CA PRO A 179 -10.69 4.63 -12.05
C PRO A 179 -9.25 5.15 -12.15
N ILE A 180 -8.30 4.35 -11.67
CA ILE A 180 -6.86 4.51 -11.90
C ILE A 180 -6.40 3.40 -12.84
N ASN A 181 -5.84 3.76 -13.98
CA ASN A 181 -5.48 2.81 -15.03
C ASN A 181 -3.96 2.59 -15.11
N PHE A 182 -3.56 1.32 -15.17
CA PHE A 182 -2.22 0.82 -15.43
C PHE A 182 -2.21 0.18 -16.81
N ALA A 183 -1.35 0.66 -17.70
CA ALA A 183 -1.21 0.05 -19.01
C ALA A 183 0.18 0.39 -19.60
N PRO A 184 1.02 -0.60 -19.90
CA PRO A 184 1.02 -2.00 -19.43
C PRO A 184 1.69 -2.16 -18.05
N LEU A 185 1.44 -3.26 -17.34
CA LEU A 185 2.08 -3.55 -16.03
C LEU A 185 3.61 -3.72 -16.10
N GLY A 186 4.17 -4.10 -17.26
CA GLY A 186 5.61 -4.28 -17.46
C GLY A 186 6.18 -5.52 -16.76
N ALA A 187 7.49 -5.77 -16.87
CA ALA A 187 8.11 -7.05 -16.45
C ALA A 187 8.48 -7.15 -14.96
N GLY A 188 8.17 -6.14 -14.13
CA GLY A 188 8.52 -6.12 -12.70
C GLY A 188 7.64 -6.99 -11.80
N PHE A 189 8.03 -7.15 -10.53
CA PHE A 189 7.21 -7.82 -9.52
C PHE A 189 6.31 -6.84 -8.75
N LEU A 190 6.60 -5.55 -8.84
CA LEU A 190 5.92 -4.50 -8.08
C LEU A 190 5.50 -3.39 -9.04
N ASN A 191 4.28 -2.90 -8.86
CA ASN A 191 3.81 -1.65 -9.44
C ASN A 191 3.14 -0.85 -8.32
N LEU A 192 3.65 0.35 -8.03
CA LEU A 192 3.05 1.25 -7.06
C LEU A 192 2.28 2.36 -7.74
N PHE A 193 1.32 2.92 -7.02
CA PHE A 193 0.52 4.04 -7.47
C PHE A 193 -0.01 4.85 -6.30
N PHE A 194 -0.41 6.07 -6.62
CA PHE A 194 -1.14 6.91 -5.69
C PHE A 194 -2.57 7.13 -6.19
N ALA A 195 -3.48 7.27 -5.24
CA ALA A 195 -4.88 7.53 -5.48
C ALA A 195 -5.27 8.79 -4.70
N PRO A 196 -5.54 9.92 -5.36
CA PRO A 196 -6.02 11.11 -4.68
C PRO A 196 -7.43 10.84 -4.13
N ILE A 197 -7.66 11.27 -2.89
CA ILE A 197 -8.93 11.13 -2.19
C ILE A 197 -9.31 12.46 -1.54
N THR A 198 -10.61 12.72 -1.45
CA THR A 198 -11.15 13.87 -0.73
C THR A 198 -12.51 13.48 -0.19
N PHE A 199 -12.67 13.62 1.13
CA PHE A 199 -13.91 13.26 1.81
C PHE A 199 -14.73 14.52 2.14
N PRO A 200 -16.07 14.44 2.04
CA PRO A 200 -16.93 15.57 2.39
C PRO A 200 -16.90 15.84 3.89
N ALA A 201 -17.11 17.11 4.26
CA ALA A 201 -17.29 17.52 5.65
C ALA A 201 -18.46 16.79 6.31
N PRO A 202 -18.25 16.18 7.50
CA PRO A 202 -19.33 15.62 8.28
C PRO A 202 -20.43 16.67 8.57
N PRO A 203 -21.70 16.43 8.20
CA PRO A 203 -22.77 17.43 8.35
C PRO A 203 -23.06 17.85 9.79
N SER A 204 -22.74 16.98 10.75
CA SER A 204 -23.03 17.19 12.18
C SER A 204 -21.84 17.76 12.97
N GLY A 205 -20.71 18.03 12.31
CA GLY A 205 -19.44 18.41 12.96
C GLY A 205 -18.80 17.27 13.77
N LYS A 206 -19.44 16.10 13.88
CA LYS A 206 -18.87 14.90 14.49
C LYS A 206 -17.98 14.18 13.47
N PRO A 207 -16.83 13.62 13.88
CA PRO A 207 -16.02 12.82 12.98
C PRO A 207 -16.81 11.63 12.40
N HIS A 208 -16.63 11.37 11.11
CA HIS A 208 -17.16 10.19 10.44
C HIS A 208 -16.06 9.13 10.29
N LEU A 209 -16.38 7.89 10.64
CA LEU A 209 -15.50 6.74 10.40
C LEU A 209 -15.75 6.21 8.99
N TYR A 210 -14.68 6.08 8.22
CA TYR A 210 -14.71 5.47 6.90
C TYR A 210 -13.89 4.20 6.87
N GLU A 211 -14.36 3.27 6.05
CA GLU A 211 -13.62 2.09 5.61
C GLU A 211 -13.37 2.20 4.11
N VAL A 212 -12.15 1.91 3.65
CA VAL A 212 -11.79 1.92 2.23
C VAL A 212 -11.17 0.58 1.84
N ASN A 213 -11.65 0.04 0.72
CA ASN A 213 -11.09 -1.13 0.06
C ASN A 213 -10.61 -0.75 -1.33
N LEU A 214 -9.46 -1.32 -1.72
CA LEU A 214 -8.95 -1.19 -3.07
C LEU A 214 -9.40 -2.41 -3.87
N ILE A 215 -10.01 -2.17 -5.02
CA ILE A 215 -10.44 -3.19 -5.97
C ILE A 215 -9.64 -3.03 -7.25
N ALA A 216 -9.16 -4.13 -7.80
CA ALA A 216 -8.41 -4.17 -9.03
C ALA A 216 -9.05 -5.16 -10.01
N ASP A 217 -9.20 -4.72 -11.26
CA ASP A 217 -9.63 -5.53 -12.38
C ASP A 217 -8.54 -5.54 -13.46
N VAL A 218 -8.10 -6.73 -13.86
CA VAL A 218 -7.06 -6.90 -14.86
C VAL A 218 -7.71 -7.22 -16.20
N SER A 219 -7.56 -6.27 -17.12
CA SER A 219 -7.98 -6.47 -18.51
C SER A 219 -6.80 -6.97 -19.34
N GLY A 220 -6.95 -8.17 -19.89
CA GLY A 220 -6.00 -8.78 -20.82
C GLY A 220 -6.42 -8.62 -22.29
N PRO A 221 -5.54 -8.98 -23.25
CA PRO A 221 -5.87 -9.04 -24.67
C PRO A 221 -6.90 -10.13 -25.03
N VAL A 222 -7.18 -11.05 -24.09
CA VAL A 222 -8.21 -12.08 -24.22
C VAL A 222 -9.37 -11.74 -23.28
N PRO A 223 -10.56 -11.38 -23.82
CA PRO A 223 -11.75 -11.12 -23.00
C PRO A 223 -12.17 -12.35 -22.21
N GLY A 224 -12.54 -12.17 -20.93
CA GLY A 224 -13.29 -13.19 -20.17
C GLY A 224 -12.51 -14.04 -19.16
N LEU A 225 -11.23 -13.75 -18.88
CA LEU A 225 -10.54 -14.38 -17.74
C LEU A 225 -10.82 -13.57 -16.46
N PRO A 226 -11.34 -14.17 -15.37
CA PRO A 226 -11.68 -13.45 -14.15
C PRO A 226 -10.42 -13.12 -13.34
N PHE A 227 -9.69 -12.09 -13.76
CA PHE A 227 -8.54 -11.56 -13.03
C PHE A 227 -8.94 -10.27 -12.29
N ALA A 228 -9.87 -10.39 -11.35
CA ALA A 228 -10.22 -9.32 -10.42
C ALA A 228 -9.83 -9.72 -8.99
N GLY A 229 -9.53 -8.74 -8.16
CA GLY A 229 -9.11 -8.93 -6.78
C GLY A 229 -9.30 -7.66 -5.96
N TYR A 230 -9.08 -7.78 -4.66
CA TYR A 230 -9.17 -6.66 -3.73
C TYR A 230 -8.00 -6.70 -2.74
N SER A 231 -7.71 -5.56 -2.11
CA SER A 231 -6.65 -5.46 -1.12
C SER A 231 -7.00 -6.28 0.12
N THR A 232 -6.25 -7.35 0.35
CA THR A 232 -6.31 -8.14 1.60
C THR A 232 -5.31 -7.66 2.64
N TRP A 233 -4.31 -6.91 2.20
CA TRP A 233 -3.24 -6.43 3.06
C TRP A 233 -3.21 -4.91 3.08
N VAL A 234 -3.30 -4.34 4.28
CA VAL A 234 -3.20 -2.90 4.52
C VAL A 234 -1.96 -2.62 5.35
N PHE A 235 -1.09 -1.73 4.87
CA PHE A 235 0.07 -1.30 5.62
C PHE A 235 -0.33 -0.18 6.58
N ASN A 236 -0.10 -0.42 7.87
CA ASN A 236 -0.24 0.56 8.92
C ASN A 236 1.15 1.17 9.21
N PRO A 237 1.41 2.44 8.82
CA PRO A 237 2.68 3.13 9.07
C PRO A 237 2.85 3.65 10.50
N ASP A 238 1.82 3.58 11.35
CA ASP A 238 1.84 4.18 12.68
C ASP A 238 2.45 3.28 13.75
N THR A 239 2.80 3.90 14.87
CA THR A 239 3.19 3.20 16.08
C THR A 239 2.13 3.42 17.17
N GLU A 240 1.50 2.34 17.60
CA GLU A 240 0.56 2.33 18.72
C GLU A 240 1.33 2.26 20.04
N PRO A 241 1.07 3.17 21.00
CA PRO A 241 1.73 3.15 22.29
C PRO A 241 1.27 1.96 23.15
N ALA A 242 2.15 1.48 24.03
CA ALA A 242 1.75 0.51 25.06
C ALA A 242 0.77 1.17 26.04
N ILE A 243 -0.34 0.49 26.37
CA ILE A 243 -1.40 1.05 27.21
C ILE A 243 -1.38 0.38 28.62
N PHE A 244 -1.37 1.22 29.66
CA PHE A 244 -1.35 0.93 31.11
C PHE A 244 -0.08 0.26 31.71
N PRO A 245 0.36 0.67 32.92
CA PRO A 245 1.34 -0.10 33.68
C PRO A 245 0.68 -1.34 34.33
N PRO A 246 1.30 -2.54 34.32
CA PRO A 246 2.57 -2.94 33.71
C PRO A 246 2.32 -3.70 32.39
N MET A 247 2.07 -2.98 31.30
CA MET A 247 1.99 -3.45 29.89
C MET A 247 1.10 -4.69 29.66
N LEU A 248 -0.22 -4.54 29.86
CA LEU A 248 -1.18 -5.56 29.42
C LEU A 248 -1.22 -5.69 27.89
N MET A 249 -0.89 -4.62 27.16
CA MET A 249 -0.79 -4.63 25.71
C MET A 249 0.55 -4.03 25.28
N PRO A 250 1.39 -4.78 24.54
CA PRO A 250 2.63 -4.24 23.99
C PRO A 250 2.32 -3.16 22.96
N GLY A 251 3.20 -2.16 22.86
CA GLY A 251 3.14 -1.22 21.75
C GLY A 251 3.35 -1.95 20.41
N VAL A 252 2.75 -1.44 19.35
CA VAL A 252 2.78 -2.05 18.03
C VAL A 252 3.38 -1.05 17.05
N GLY A 253 4.54 -1.37 16.49
CA GLY A 253 5.16 -0.55 15.44
C GLY A 253 4.52 -0.73 14.05
N PRO A 254 5.10 -0.11 13.02
CA PRO A 254 4.56 -0.19 11.66
C PRO A 254 4.52 -1.63 11.13
N HIS A 255 3.37 -2.07 10.63
CA HIS A 255 3.13 -3.48 10.27
C HIS A 255 2.09 -3.64 9.15
N MET A 256 2.08 -4.82 8.54
CA MET A 256 1.05 -5.23 7.60
C MET A 256 -0.12 -5.85 8.36
N GLN A 257 -1.33 -5.41 8.05
CA GLN A 257 -2.58 -5.93 8.59
C GLN A 257 -3.23 -6.83 7.54
N TYR A 258 -3.62 -8.03 7.93
CA TYR A 258 -4.29 -8.99 7.05
C TYR A 258 -5.79 -8.98 7.31
N ASP A 259 -6.57 -8.91 6.23
CA ASP A 259 -8.03 -8.99 6.25
C ASP A 259 -8.70 -7.90 7.12
N ILE A 260 -8.00 -6.78 7.28
CA ILE A 260 -8.49 -5.58 7.94
C ILE A 260 -8.42 -4.44 6.91
N PRO A 261 -9.56 -3.94 6.43
CA PRO A 261 -9.61 -2.81 5.51
C PRO A 261 -9.04 -1.52 6.10
N ALA A 262 -8.69 -0.57 5.24
CA ALA A 262 -8.17 0.71 5.70
C ALA A 262 -9.27 1.52 6.40
N ARG A 263 -9.06 1.86 7.66
CA ARG A 263 -10.02 2.60 8.49
C ARG A 263 -9.43 3.88 9.03
N PHE A 264 -10.16 4.97 8.88
CA PHE A 264 -9.74 6.29 9.33
C PHE A 264 -10.95 7.18 9.64
N LEU A 265 -10.70 8.21 10.44
CA LEU A 265 -11.66 9.25 10.77
C LEU A 265 -11.50 10.43 9.82
N VAL A 266 -12.62 10.94 9.33
CA VAL A 266 -12.72 12.22 8.66
C VAL A 266 -13.33 13.20 9.65
N TYR A 267 -12.60 14.24 10.00
CA TYR A 267 -13.04 15.26 10.95
C TYR A 267 -13.19 16.62 10.28
N THR A 268 -14.04 17.48 10.82
CA THR A 268 -14.08 18.89 10.42
C THR A 268 -13.01 19.64 11.24
N PRO A 269 -12.03 20.31 10.61
CA PRO A 269 -11.05 21.12 11.33
C PRO A 269 -11.64 22.31 12.07
#